data_AF-A0A7J5F0L4-F1
#
_entry.id   AF-A0A7J5F0L4-F1
#
_cell.length_a   1.000
_cell.length_b   1.000
_cell.length_c   1.000
_cell.angle_alpha   90.00
_cell.angle_beta   90.00
_cell.angle_gamma   90.00
#
_symmetry.space_group_name_H-M   'P 1'
#
loop_
_entity.id
_entity.type
_entity.pdbx_description
1 polymer ?
#
loop_
_entity_poly.entity_id
_entity_poly.type
_entity_poly.pdbx_seq_one_letter_code
_entity_poly.pdbx_strand_id
1 'polypeptide(L)'
;MPPGTGIAAESARKQWTEAELVAELRQLHARGVRITSRDLLSAGESKVLGAIARLLGSIDRARELARLPELVVQRPSTPARWSTAKVLHEIRRRHIAGLSLASSRVPPNLRDAAITWFGSWQRAIEDAGLDYAATRVKPLARTKRQVGKELRELARKEPTMSRARLRTHEVGVAAIRRYGSLDQALEAAGITAWPRRRRRDSGAPRASKLRPPEERRILSRAETEKVLRRRDAEGRSVAESAMQRDDPDLMNAIRRHFGSINVAREAIGLAPHYQRWTVERVTTELRARHKAGKSMAPEAILREAPALYRAIWRKLGSVGAAIARVVPEAEDAPIRDERRVLAMIRLRKRKGLSLEKADVPSRLRAGAQRLFGTWQKALAAAGLDIDEELSHRTWTDEELLAAMRALAAEKPAMTVSELHRSRLGSTASKRFGTLAAAIRIAGLTRWPRRLHRALPG
;
A
#
# COMPACT_ATOMS: atom_id res chain seq x y z
N MET A 1 -23.22 46.17 -40.17
CA MET A 1 -24.18 45.07 -39.89
C MET A 1 -24.07 44.06 -41.03
N PRO A 2 -23.34 42.94 -40.89
CA PRO A 2 -23.44 41.86 -41.87
C PRO A 2 -24.55 40.88 -41.45
N PRO A 3 -25.43 40.45 -42.37
CA PRO A 3 -26.29 39.29 -42.15
C PRO A 3 -25.50 38.00 -42.40
N GLY A 4 -25.81 37.00 -41.58
CA GLY A 4 -25.16 35.69 -41.61
C GLY A 4 -25.36 34.95 -42.93
N THR A 5 -24.33 34.21 -43.33
CA THR A 5 -24.38 33.25 -44.42
C THR A 5 -23.78 31.93 -43.96
N GLY A 6 -24.69 30.97 -43.79
CA GLY A 6 -24.54 29.58 -44.24
C GLY A 6 -23.28 28.83 -43.82
N ILE A 7 -23.38 28.09 -42.73
CA ILE A 7 -22.65 26.83 -42.57
C ILE A 7 -23.23 25.87 -43.62
N ALA A 8 -22.61 25.81 -44.80
CA ALA A 8 -22.87 24.79 -45.80
C ALA A 8 -21.64 23.88 -45.90
N ALA A 9 -21.88 22.66 -45.42
CA ALA A 9 -21.10 21.45 -45.52
C ALA A 9 -20.15 21.35 -46.73
N GLU A 10 -18.86 21.15 -46.44
CA GLU A 10 -18.00 20.33 -47.30
C GLU A 10 -16.88 19.67 -46.49
N SER A 11 -17.26 18.63 -45.74
CA SER A 11 -16.28 17.60 -45.36
C SER A 11 -16.85 16.26 -45.74
N ALA A 12 -16.85 15.99 -47.05
CA ALA A 12 -17.05 14.65 -47.58
C ALA A 12 -16.19 13.67 -46.75
N ARG A 13 -16.85 12.79 -46.01
CA ARG A 13 -16.18 11.78 -45.19
C ARG A 13 -15.48 10.84 -46.16
N LYS A 14 -14.18 11.06 -46.42
CA LYS A 14 -13.33 10.19 -47.24
C LYS A 14 -13.61 8.74 -46.82
N GLN A 15 -14.24 7.97 -47.71
CA GLN A 15 -14.57 6.58 -47.46
C GLN A 15 -13.31 5.77 -47.70
N TRP A 16 -12.57 5.50 -46.63
CA TRP A 16 -11.38 4.68 -46.70
C TRP A 16 -11.73 3.25 -47.07
N THR A 17 -11.10 2.71 -48.11
CA THR A 17 -10.92 1.26 -48.25
C THR A 17 -9.74 0.78 -47.41
N GLU A 18 -9.66 -0.53 -47.13
CA GLU A 18 -8.54 -1.12 -46.40
C GLU A 18 -7.20 -0.91 -47.14
N ALA A 19 -7.20 -1.02 -48.47
CA ALA A 19 -6.01 -0.81 -49.30
C ALA A 19 -5.51 0.65 -49.27
N GLU A 20 -6.42 1.61 -49.41
CA GLU A 20 -6.07 3.04 -49.34
C GLU A 20 -5.58 3.45 -47.96
N LEU A 21 -6.21 2.92 -46.90
CA LEU A 21 -5.79 3.18 -45.53
C LEU A 21 -4.37 2.63 -45.30
N VAL A 22 -4.07 1.43 -45.78
CA VAL A 22 -2.73 0.85 -45.70
C VAL A 22 -1.69 1.69 -46.46
N ALA A 23 -2.03 2.18 -47.65
CA ALA A 23 -1.15 3.06 -48.42
C ALA A 23 -0.86 4.39 -47.68
N GLU A 24 -1.89 5.00 -47.09
CA GLU A 24 -1.76 6.22 -46.30
C GLU A 24 -0.87 6.02 -45.07
N LEU A 25 -0.99 4.90 -44.37
CA LEU A 25 -0.15 4.59 -43.21
C LEU A 25 1.33 4.47 -43.60
N ARG A 26 1.64 3.95 -44.79
CA ARG A 26 3.00 3.93 -45.34
C ARG A 26 3.52 5.34 -45.64
N GLN A 27 2.69 6.19 -46.25
CA GLN A 27 3.06 7.58 -46.53
C GLN A 27 3.28 8.40 -45.25
N LEU A 28 2.40 8.25 -44.25
CA LEU A 28 2.56 8.89 -42.93
C LEU A 28 3.86 8.43 -42.25
N HIS A 29 4.18 7.15 -42.33
CA HIS A 29 5.43 6.63 -41.79
C HIS A 29 6.66 7.17 -42.54
N ALA A 30 6.61 7.24 -43.87
CA ALA A 30 7.68 7.82 -44.69
C ALA A 30 7.90 9.32 -44.40
N ARG A 31 6.85 10.05 -44.02
CA ARG A 31 6.92 11.43 -43.53
C ARG A 31 7.48 11.56 -42.11
N GLY A 32 7.89 10.46 -41.49
CA GLY A 32 8.44 10.44 -40.13
C GLY A 32 7.39 10.42 -39.01
N VAL A 33 6.09 10.34 -39.35
CA VAL A 33 5.03 10.19 -38.35
C VAL A 33 5.06 8.76 -37.83
N ARG A 34 5.31 8.60 -36.53
CA ARG A 34 5.16 7.30 -35.89
C ARG A 34 3.69 6.92 -35.90
N ILE A 35 3.35 5.76 -36.46
CA ILE A 35 1.97 5.27 -36.51
C ILE A 35 1.58 4.69 -35.15
N THR A 36 1.39 5.58 -34.16
CA THR A 36 0.80 5.32 -32.83
C THR A 36 -0.44 6.19 -32.67
N SER A 37 -1.39 5.80 -31.81
CA SER A 37 -2.63 6.58 -31.63
C SER A 37 -2.32 8.01 -31.22
N ARG A 38 -1.35 8.20 -30.32
CA ARG A 38 -0.92 9.51 -29.82
C ARG A 38 -0.25 10.36 -30.90
N ASP A 39 0.67 9.79 -31.65
CA ASP A 39 1.42 10.52 -32.67
C ASP A 39 0.51 10.87 -33.86
N LEU A 40 -0.44 10.00 -34.25
CA LEU A 40 -1.47 10.31 -35.26
C LEU A 40 -2.40 11.43 -34.80
N LEU A 41 -2.85 11.41 -33.54
CA LEU A 41 -3.64 12.49 -32.95
C LEU A 41 -2.86 13.82 -32.93
N SER A 42 -1.57 13.77 -32.56
CA SER A 42 -0.70 14.96 -32.49
C SER A 42 -0.38 15.52 -33.88
N ALA A 43 -0.36 14.67 -34.91
CA ALA A 43 -0.23 15.08 -36.30
C ALA A 43 -1.56 15.56 -36.93
N GLY A 44 -2.66 15.59 -36.18
CA GLY A 44 -3.97 16.00 -36.67
C GLY A 44 -4.72 14.93 -37.48
N GLU A 45 -4.17 13.73 -37.60
CA GLU A 45 -4.68 12.61 -38.42
C GLU A 45 -5.78 11.80 -37.72
N SER A 46 -6.70 12.52 -37.08
CA SER A 46 -7.85 11.95 -36.36
C SER A 46 -8.77 11.12 -37.26
N LYS A 47 -8.88 11.49 -38.54
CA LYS A 47 -9.66 10.77 -39.56
C LYS A 47 -9.05 9.39 -39.88
N VAL A 48 -7.71 9.31 -39.94
CA VAL A 48 -6.97 8.06 -40.16
C VAL A 48 -7.11 7.15 -38.94
N LEU A 49 -7.00 7.70 -37.72
CA LEU A 49 -7.21 6.94 -36.49
C LEU A 49 -8.63 6.36 -36.38
N GLY A 50 -9.65 7.15 -36.74
CA GLY A 50 -11.04 6.68 -36.82
C GLY A 50 -11.26 5.60 -37.88
N ALA A 51 -10.56 5.70 -39.03
CA ALA A 51 -10.62 4.69 -40.08
C ALA A 51 -9.93 3.37 -39.65
N ILE A 52 -8.80 3.44 -38.94
CA ILE A 52 -8.12 2.27 -38.35
C ILE A 52 -9.06 1.51 -37.42
N ALA A 53 -9.70 2.22 -36.47
CA ALA A 53 -10.59 1.60 -35.50
C ALA A 53 -11.79 0.89 -36.16
N ARG A 54 -12.33 1.48 -37.24
CA ARG A 54 -13.51 0.98 -37.93
C ARG A 54 -13.23 -0.17 -38.91
N LEU A 55 -12.13 -0.10 -39.66
CA LEU A 55 -11.83 -1.05 -40.74
C LEU A 55 -10.87 -2.16 -40.32
N LEU A 56 -9.86 -1.82 -39.53
CA LEU A 56 -8.75 -2.73 -39.20
C LEU A 56 -8.79 -3.18 -37.73
N GLY A 57 -9.65 -2.57 -36.91
CA GLY A 57 -9.94 -2.93 -35.52
C GLY A 57 -8.85 -2.55 -34.52
N SER A 58 -7.57 -2.58 -34.92
CA SER A 58 -6.45 -2.18 -34.06
C SER A 58 -5.33 -1.50 -34.85
N ILE A 59 -4.60 -0.62 -34.17
CA ILE A 59 -3.42 0.03 -34.75
C ILE A 59 -2.29 -0.95 -35.02
N ASP A 60 -2.15 -2.00 -34.19
CA ASP A 60 -1.15 -3.04 -34.37
C ASP A 60 -1.41 -3.83 -35.66
N ARG A 61 -2.67 -4.20 -35.92
CA ARG A 61 -3.07 -4.85 -37.17
C ARG A 61 -2.86 -3.94 -38.38
N ALA A 62 -3.15 -2.65 -38.24
CA ALA A 62 -2.95 -1.68 -39.30
C ALA A 62 -1.46 -1.53 -39.69
N ARG A 63 -0.56 -1.56 -38.70
CA ARG A 63 0.89 -1.53 -38.92
C ARG A 63 1.43 -2.79 -39.58
N GLU A 64 0.91 -3.95 -39.17
CA GLU A 64 1.26 -5.25 -39.75
C GLU A 64 0.89 -5.32 -41.24
N LEU A 65 -0.34 -4.94 -41.59
CA LEU A 65 -0.82 -4.89 -42.99
C LEU A 65 -0.03 -3.87 -43.83
N ALA A 66 0.35 -2.74 -43.22
CA ALA A 66 1.20 -1.75 -43.85
C ALA A 66 2.67 -2.17 -43.95
N ARG A 67 3.06 -3.34 -43.42
CA ARG A 67 4.44 -3.83 -43.38
C ARG A 67 5.40 -2.78 -42.81
N LEU A 68 4.91 -2.00 -41.84
CA LEU A 68 5.74 -1.01 -41.18
C LEU A 68 6.72 -1.74 -40.26
N PRO A 69 7.95 -1.19 -40.06
CA PRO A 69 8.87 -1.71 -39.07
C PRO A 69 8.13 -1.93 -37.76
N GLU A 70 8.35 -3.08 -37.13
CA GLU A 70 7.77 -3.34 -35.82
C GLU A 70 8.11 -2.14 -34.94
N LEU A 71 7.09 -1.51 -34.32
CA LEU A 71 7.44 -0.61 -33.24
C LEU A 71 8.08 -1.51 -32.22
N VAL A 72 9.38 -1.36 -32.06
CA VAL A 72 9.98 -1.42 -30.74
C VAL A 72 9.33 -0.27 -29.99
N VAL A 73 8.07 -0.46 -29.61
CA VAL A 73 7.53 0.15 -28.43
C VAL A 73 8.52 -0.38 -27.42
N GLN A 74 9.47 0.48 -27.04
CA GLN A 74 9.87 0.55 -25.67
C GLN A 74 8.52 0.74 -24.94
N ARG A 75 7.76 -0.35 -24.75
CA ARG A 75 6.89 -0.49 -23.59
C ARG A 75 7.86 -0.04 -22.53
N PRO A 76 7.61 1.05 -21.78
CA PRO A 76 8.46 1.31 -20.64
C PRO A 76 8.48 -0.02 -19.93
N SER A 77 9.63 -0.73 -20.02
CA SER A 77 9.83 -2.00 -19.37
C SER A 77 9.33 -1.68 -17.98
N THR A 78 8.28 -2.35 -17.52
CA THR A 78 7.73 -2.16 -16.17
C THR A 78 8.93 -1.92 -15.27
N PRO A 79 9.21 -0.69 -14.80
CA PRO A 79 10.57 -0.17 -14.62
C PRO A 79 11.40 -1.27 -14.00
N ALA A 80 12.24 -1.92 -14.83
CA ALA A 80 12.66 -3.31 -14.60
C ALA A 80 12.94 -3.49 -13.12
N ARG A 81 12.09 -4.32 -12.47
CA ARG A 81 12.03 -4.50 -11.01
C ARG A 81 13.44 -4.42 -10.48
N TRP A 82 13.66 -3.50 -9.55
CA TRP A 82 14.92 -3.42 -8.86
C TRP A 82 15.32 -4.82 -8.40
N SER A 83 16.54 -5.23 -8.73
CA SER A 83 17.19 -6.42 -8.22
C SER A 83 18.42 -5.98 -7.41
N THR A 84 18.92 -6.85 -6.53
CA THR A 84 20.14 -6.63 -5.75
C THR A 84 21.29 -6.14 -6.65
N ALA A 85 21.53 -6.81 -7.79
CA ALA A 85 22.58 -6.43 -8.75
C ALA A 85 22.35 -5.04 -9.39
N LYS A 86 21.10 -4.71 -9.74
CA LYS A 86 20.77 -3.43 -10.37
C LYS A 86 20.89 -2.25 -9.41
N VAL A 87 20.55 -2.45 -8.13
CA VAL A 87 20.74 -1.45 -7.08
C VAL A 87 22.23 -1.15 -6.89
N LEU A 88 23.08 -2.18 -6.75
CA LEU A 88 24.53 -2.00 -6.60
C LEU A 88 25.15 -1.33 -7.84
N HIS A 89 24.72 -1.75 -9.04
CA HIS A 89 25.18 -1.15 -10.29
C HIS A 89 24.84 0.36 -10.36
N GLU A 90 23.61 0.76 -10.04
CA GLU A 90 23.22 2.17 -10.06
C GLU A 90 23.93 2.98 -8.96
N ILE A 91 24.16 2.41 -7.77
CA ILE A 91 24.95 3.06 -6.71
C ILE A 91 26.38 3.32 -7.19
N ARG A 92 27.05 2.32 -7.76
CA ARG A 92 28.42 2.46 -8.31
C ARG A 92 28.47 3.45 -9.46
N ARG A 93 27.51 3.39 -10.40
CA ARG A 93 27.41 4.33 -11.52
C ARG A 93 27.32 5.77 -11.03
N ARG A 94 26.47 6.03 -10.02
CA ARG A 94 26.33 7.38 -9.44
C ARG A 94 27.60 7.84 -8.75
N HIS A 95 28.32 6.94 -8.08
CA HIS A 95 29.63 7.24 -7.49
C HIS A 95 30.65 7.67 -8.55
N ILE A 96 30.79 6.87 -9.61
CA ILE A 96 31.72 7.13 -10.73
C ILE A 96 31.36 8.45 -11.42
N ALA A 97 30.07 8.74 -11.57
CA ALA A 97 29.59 9.99 -12.16
C ALA A 97 29.70 11.21 -11.22
N GLY A 98 30.29 11.07 -10.02
CA GLY A 98 30.41 12.16 -9.04
C GLY A 98 29.07 12.66 -8.48
N LEU A 99 27.98 11.90 -8.68
CA LEU A 99 26.65 12.25 -8.20
C LEU A 99 26.52 11.94 -6.72
N SER A 100 25.83 12.81 -5.97
CA SER A 100 25.61 12.63 -4.54
C SER A 100 24.91 11.30 -4.23
N LEU A 101 25.54 10.50 -3.36
CA LEU A 101 25.01 9.24 -2.84
C LEU A 101 24.26 9.37 -1.51
N ALA A 102 24.10 10.58 -0.98
CA ALA A 102 23.31 10.79 0.22
C ALA A 102 21.84 10.41 0.01
N SER A 103 21.26 9.72 0.99
CA SER A 103 19.89 9.22 0.94
C SER A 103 18.84 10.28 0.61
N SER A 104 19.08 11.54 0.98
CA SER A 104 18.18 12.67 0.69
C SER A 104 18.32 13.26 -0.72
N ARG A 105 19.37 12.91 -1.47
CA ARG A 105 19.69 13.44 -2.80
C ARG A 105 19.69 12.37 -3.90
N VAL A 106 19.43 11.12 -3.55
CA VAL A 106 19.24 10.04 -4.52
C VAL A 106 17.76 9.90 -4.93
N PRO A 107 17.47 9.37 -6.13
CA PRO A 107 16.11 9.11 -6.56
C PRO A 107 15.34 8.24 -5.54
N PRO A 108 14.10 8.62 -5.16
CA PRO A 108 13.33 7.88 -4.16
C PRO A 108 13.13 6.40 -4.50
N ASN A 109 12.93 6.09 -5.78
CA ASN A 109 12.79 4.73 -6.29
C ASN A 109 14.05 3.87 -6.07
N LEU A 110 15.25 4.43 -6.23
CA LEU A 110 16.51 3.75 -5.95
C LEU A 110 16.71 3.54 -4.44
N ARG A 111 16.36 4.56 -3.63
CA ARG A 111 16.44 4.48 -2.17
C ARG A 111 15.51 3.41 -1.61
N ASP A 112 14.25 3.40 -2.05
CA ASP A 112 13.25 2.45 -1.57
C ASP A 112 13.58 1.01 -2.03
N ALA A 113 14.15 0.86 -3.23
CA ALA A 113 14.68 -0.41 -3.71
C ALA A 113 15.84 -0.94 -2.85
N ALA A 114 16.81 -0.10 -2.54
CA ALA A 114 17.92 -0.46 -1.68
C ALA A 114 17.45 -0.84 -0.27
N ILE A 115 16.46 -0.13 0.29
CA ILE A 115 15.83 -0.52 1.56
C ILE A 115 15.13 -1.88 1.45
N THR A 116 14.43 -2.15 0.33
CA THR A 116 13.70 -3.40 0.11
C THR A 116 14.64 -4.61 0.01
N TRP A 117 15.77 -4.49 -0.69
CA TRP A 117 16.68 -5.61 -0.96
C TRP A 117 17.79 -5.79 0.09
N PHE A 118 18.26 -4.71 0.70
CA PHE A 118 19.41 -4.71 1.62
C PHE A 118 19.01 -4.30 3.05
N GLY A 119 17.74 -4.03 3.30
CA GLY A 119 17.20 -3.56 4.58
C GLY A 119 17.50 -2.10 4.91
N SER A 120 18.58 -1.53 4.37
CA SER A 120 18.91 -0.10 4.55
C SER A 120 19.74 0.47 3.39
N TRP A 121 19.64 1.78 3.18
CA TRP A 121 20.47 2.52 2.22
C TRP A 121 21.97 2.43 2.54
N GLN A 122 22.32 2.39 3.83
CA GLN A 122 23.69 2.24 4.30
C GLN A 122 24.29 0.91 3.83
N ARG A 123 23.58 -0.19 4.10
CA ARG A 123 24.04 -1.53 3.75
C ARG A 123 24.18 -1.73 2.24
N ALA A 124 23.29 -1.12 1.45
CA ALA A 124 23.41 -1.15 -0.01
C ALA A 124 24.66 -0.40 -0.54
N ILE A 125 25.12 0.65 0.15
CA ILE A 125 26.35 1.38 -0.20
C ILE A 125 27.60 0.58 0.22
N GLU A 126 27.56 -0.02 1.40
CA GLU A 126 28.64 -0.90 1.90
C GLU A 126 28.80 -2.14 1.00
N ASP A 127 27.70 -2.81 0.63
CA ASP A 127 27.70 -3.94 -0.31
C ASP A 127 28.08 -3.51 -1.74
N ALA A 128 27.95 -2.23 -2.08
CA ALA A 128 28.48 -1.67 -3.32
C ALA A 128 30.00 -1.47 -3.28
N GLY A 129 30.64 -1.70 -2.14
CA GLY A 129 32.08 -1.52 -1.92
C GLY A 129 32.47 -0.07 -1.61
N LEU A 130 31.52 0.76 -1.18
CA LEU A 130 31.72 2.18 -0.96
C LEU A 130 31.60 2.52 0.53
N ASP A 131 32.40 3.48 1.00
CA ASP A 131 32.29 3.96 2.38
C ASP A 131 31.06 4.87 2.54
N TYR A 132 30.07 4.37 3.28
CA TYR A 132 28.85 5.11 3.57
C TYR A 132 29.09 6.42 4.33
N ALA A 133 30.16 6.50 5.14
CA ALA A 133 30.53 7.71 5.87
C ALA A 133 30.85 8.89 4.95
N ALA A 134 31.55 8.60 3.86
CA ALA A 134 32.02 9.58 2.88
C ALA A 134 30.91 10.08 1.93
N THR A 135 29.80 9.34 1.82
CA THR A 135 28.71 9.65 0.86
C THR A 135 27.62 10.58 1.41
N ARG A 136 27.69 10.97 2.69
CA ARG A 136 26.69 11.84 3.31
C ARG A 136 26.93 13.32 3.00
N VAL A 137 25.87 14.02 2.61
CA VAL A 137 25.82 15.49 2.38
C VAL A 137 26.24 16.31 3.59
N LYS A 138 26.09 15.74 4.79
CA LYS A 138 26.78 16.21 5.99
C LYS A 138 27.75 15.11 6.38
N PRO A 139 29.08 15.34 6.35
CA PRO A 139 30.05 14.36 6.81
C PRO A 139 29.64 13.86 8.21
N LEU A 140 29.92 12.59 8.49
CA LEU A 140 29.57 11.91 9.73
C LEU A 140 29.60 12.87 10.92
N ALA A 141 28.47 12.93 11.63
CA ALA A 141 28.40 13.61 12.91
C ALA A 141 29.62 13.24 13.76
N ARG A 142 30.23 14.26 14.36
CA ARG A 142 31.41 14.22 15.22
C ARG A 142 31.47 12.92 16.03
N THR A 143 32.55 12.13 15.90
CA THR A 143 32.74 10.89 16.66
C THR A 143 32.64 11.17 18.17
N LYS A 144 32.31 10.18 19.01
CA LYS A 144 32.28 10.36 20.48
C LYS A 144 33.59 11.02 20.98
N ARG A 145 34.73 10.50 20.52
CA ARG A 145 36.07 11.06 20.80
C ARG A 145 36.22 12.52 20.34
N GLN A 146 35.74 12.86 19.14
CA GLN A 146 35.80 14.23 18.61
C GLN A 146 34.88 15.18 19.38
N VAL A 147 33.65 14.78 19.70
CA VAL A 147 32.74 15.55 20.57
C VAL A 147 33.37 15.80 21.94
N GLY A 148 34.00 14.78 22.55
CA GLY A 148 34.69 14.94 23.83
C GLY A 148 35.92 15.86 23.76
N LYS A 149 36.62 15.91 22.61
CA LYS A 149 37.71 16.88 22.37
C LYS A 149 37.15 18.29 22.24
N GLU A 150 36.12 18.48 21.43
CA GLU A 150 35.46 19.77 21.21
C GLU A 150 34.81 20.32 22.47
N LEU A 151 34.20 19.46 23.32
CA LEU A 151 33.66 19.88 24.62
C LEU A 151 34.76 20.41 25.54
N ARG A 152 35.94 19.77 25.56
CA ARG A 152 37.10 20.24 26.36
C ARG A 152 37.67 21.55 25.80
N GLU A 153 37.80 21.66 24.49
CA GLU A 153 38.25 22.89 23.83
C GLU A 153 37.27 24.04 24.07
N LEU A 154 35.96 23.78 23.99
CA LEU A 154 34.91 24.76 24.25
C LEU A 154 34.86 25.17 25.71
N ALA A 155 35.10 24.25 26.64
CA ALA A 155 35.23 24.56 28.06
C ALA A 155 36.41 25.48 28.38
N ARG A 156 37.54 25.33 27.66
CA ARG A 156 38.70 26.23 27.76
C ARG A 156 38.44 27.59 27.13
N LYS A 157 37.79 27.63 25.96
CA LYS A 157 37.51 28.86 25.21
C LYS A 157 36.43 29.72 25.85
N GLU A 158 35.38 29.11 26.39
CA GLU A 158 34.29 29.81 27.07
C GLU A 158 34.05 29.25 28.48
N PRO A 159 34.93 29.52 29.47
CA PRO A 159 34.80 28.97 30.84
C PRO A 159 33.51 29.39 31.57
N THR A 160 32.89 30.49 31.15
CA THR A 160 31.66 31.04 31.74
C THR A 160 30.39 30.62 31.00
N MET A 161 30.48 29.78 29.95
CA MET A 161 29.34 29.34 29.15
C MET A 161 28.26 28.73 30.05
N SER A 162 27.02 29.18 29.87
CA SER A 162 25.87 28.62 30.60
C SER A 162 25.40 27.31 29.97
N ARG A 163 24.81 26.43 30.78
CA ARG A 163 24.26 25.16 30.29
C ARG A 163 23.18 25.34 29.21
N ALA A 164 22.38 26.40 29.29
CA ALA A 164 21.36 26.71 28.29
C ALA A 164 22.01 27.04 26.93
N ARG A 165 23.07 27.86 26.94
CA ARG A 165 23.87 28.18 25.75
C ARG A 165 24.56 26.95 25.19
N LEU A 166 25.13 26.09 26.04
CA LEU A 166 25.73 24.83 25.58
C LEU A 166 24.70 23.92 24.89
N ARG A 167 23.46 23.83 25.41
CA ARG A 167 22.41 22.98 24.83
C ARG A 167 22.03 23.39 23.41
N THR A 168 22.10 24.68 23.09
CA THR A 168 21.80 25.21 21.75
C THR A 168 23.04 25.34 20.86
N HIS A 169 24.24 25.26 21.45
CA HIS A 169 25.51 25.27 20.72
C HIS A 169 25.70 23.99 19.90
N GLU A 170 26.37 24.09 18.74
CA GLU A 170 26.54 22.96 17.82
C GLU A 170 27.18 21.71 18.48
N VAL A 171 28.20 21.95 19.33
CA VAL A 171 28.91 20.90 20.07
C VAL A 171 27.99 20.24 21.10
N GLY A 172 27.11 20.99 21.77
CA GLY A 172 26.17 20.44 22.74
C GLY A 172 25.01 19.68 22.08
N VAL A 173 24.54 20.11 20.91
CA VAL A 173 23.58 19.34 20.11
C VAL A 173 24.21 18.03 19.63
N ALA A 174 25.48 18.06 19.21
CA ALA A 174 26.22 16.85 18.84
C ALA A 174 26.43 15.91 20.04
N ALA A 175 26.72 16.46 21.21
CA ALA A 175 26.84 15.73 22.48
C ALA A 175 25.56 14.98 22.85
N ILE A 176 24.40 15.66 22.84
CA ILE A 176 23.11 15.04 23.14
C ILE A 176 22.78 13.92 22.17
N ARG A 177 23.03 14.13 20.86
CA ARG A 177 22.76 13.12 19.83
C ARG A 177 23.64 11.88 19.95
N ARG A 178 24.85 11.98 20.52
CA ARG A 178 25.84 10.88 20.57
C ARG A 178 25.91 10.15 21.89
N TYR A 179 25.63 10.85 22.98
CA TYR A 179 25.69 10.29 24.32
C TYR A 179 24.31 10.12 24.94
N GLY A 180 23.25 10.63 24.32
CA GLY A 180 21.88 10.59 24.83
C GLY A 180 21.55 11.76 25.77
N SER A 181 22.56 12.24 26.51
CA SER A 181 22.44 13.44 27.34
C SER A 181 23.73 14.26 27.33
N LEU A 182 23.59 15.54 27.68
CA LEU A 182 24.74 16.43 27.85
C LEU A 182 25.58 16.03 29.07
N ASP A 183 24.96 15.51 30.14
CA ASP A 183 25.68 15.06 31.34
C ASP A 183 26.57 13.86 31.05
N GLN A 184 26.06 12.83 30.35
CA GLN A 184 26.86 11.67 29.95
C GLN A 184 28.00 12.04 29.00
N ALA A 185 27.79 13.04 28.14
CA ALA A 185 28.86 13.53 27.25
C ALA A 185 29.97 14.27 28.01
N LEU A 186 29.60 15.07 29.02
CA LEU A 186 30.55 15.80 29.86
C LEU A 186 31.32 14.86 30.79
N GLU A 187 30.64 13.87 31.39
CA GLU A 187 31.24 12.82 32.20
C GLU A 187 32.24 11.99 31.38
N ALA A 188 31.84 11.52 30.19
CA ALA A 188 32.73 10.81 29.28
C ALA A 188 33.90 11.66 28.75
N ALA A 189 33.79 12.99 28.82
CA ALA A 189 34.85 13.93 28.48
C ALA A 189 35.71 14.36 29.69
N GLY A 190 35.40 13.87 30.90
CA GLY A 190 36.09 14.23 32.15
C GLY A 190 35.83 15.65 32.62
N ILE A 191 34.70 16.27 32.23
CA ILE A 191 34.36 17.66 32.55
C ILE A 191 33.28 17.69 33.64
N THR A 192 33.63 18.13 34.84
CA THR A 192 32.73 18.12 36.02
C THR A 192 32.20 19.51 36.40
N ALA A 193 33.00 20.57 36.21
CA ALA A 193 32.69 21.94 36.67
C ALA A 193 32.16 22.90 35.58
N TRP A 194 31.94 22.41 34.35
CA TRP A 194 31.52 23.21 33.19
C TRP A 194 30.47 22.45 32.36
N PRO A 195 29.49 23.13 31.73
CA PRO A 195 29.21 24.57 31.73
C PRO A 195 28.66 25.05 33.07
N ARG A 196 28.72 26.37 33.32
CA ARG A 196 28.07 26.97 34.50
C ARG A 196 26.60 26.57 34.50
N ARG A 197 26.24 25.68 35.42
CA ARG A 197 24.85 25.52 35.85
C ARG A 197 24.51 26.89 36.42
N ARG A 198 23.48 27.57 35.90
CA ARG A 198 22.96 28.73 36.62
C ARG A 198 22.72 28.23 38.04
N ARG A 199 23.50 28.74 39.00
CA ARG A 199 23.10 28.63 40.40
C ARG A 199 21.66 29.13 40.42
N ARG A 200 20.83 28.36 41.10
CA ARG A 200 19.43 28.65 41.35
C ARG A 200 19.37 29.79 42.39
N ASP A 201 20.08 30.89 42.13
CA ASP A 201 20.18 32.08 42.97
C ASP A 201 19.31 33.19 42.36
N SER A 202 18.21 32.82 41.70
CA SER A 202 17.03 33.67 41.74
C SER A 202 16.34 33.31 43.05
N GLY A 203 16.56 34.10 44.09
CA GLY A 203 15.77 34.10 45.34
C GLY A 203 14.28 34.44 45.12
N ALA A 204 13.78 34.28 43.90
CA ALA A 204 12.37 34.23 43.58
C ALA A 204 11.95 32.75 43.54
N PRO A 205 11.13 32.28 44.49
CA PRO A 205 10.47 31.01 44.31
C PRO A 205 9.71 31.07 42.98
N ARG A 206 9.85 30.04 42.14
CA ARG A 206 8.72 29.73 41.23
C ARG A 206 7.51 29.64 42.16
N ALA A 207 6.45 30.39 41.88
CA ALA A 207 5.13 30.12 42.44
C ALA A 207 4.79 28.68 42.07
N SER A 208 5.22 27.79 42.95
CA SER A 208 4.90 26.40 42.97
C SER A 208 3.41 26.38 43.26
N LYS A 209 2.62 25.84 42.34
CA LYS A 209 1.25 25.43 42.69
C LYS A 209 1.23 24.35 43.80
N LEU A 210 2.39 23.86 44.25
CA LEU A 210 2.48 23.04 45.47
C LEU A 210 2.68 23.93 46.70
N ARG A 211 1.99 23.52 47.78
CA ARG A 211 2.09 24.05 49.15
C ARG A 211 3.54 24.34 49.59
N PRO A 212 3.73 25.32 50.50
CA PRO A 212 5.01 25.62 51.14
C PRO A 212 5.74 24.34 51.62
N PRO A 213 7.08 24.25 51.56
CA PRO A 213 7.81 23.05 51.95
C PRO A 213 7.49 22.54 53.36
N GLU A 214 7.24 23.45 54.30
CA GLU A 214 6.83 23.16 55.68
C GLU A 214 5.43 22.53 55.81
N GLU A 215 4.59 22.67 54.79
CA GLU A 215 3.24 22.11 54.74
C GLU A 215 3.13 20.80 53.95
N ARG A 216 4.22 20.35 53.32
CA ARG A 216 4.21 19.16 52.47
C ARG A 216 4.19 17.89 53.29
N ARG A 217 3.21 17.03 53.02
CA ARG A 217 3.13 15.73 53.70
C ARG A 217 4.17 14.77 53.11
N ILE A 218 5.20 14.44 53.87
CA ILE A 218 6.16 13.38 53.51
C ILE A 218 5.56 12.04 53.92
N LEU A 219 4.93 11.37 52.97
CA LEU A 219 4.35 10.04 53.20
C LEU A 219 5.41 8.95 53.02
N SER A 220 5.46 7.99 53.94
CA SER A 220 6.12 6.70 53.75
C SER A 220 5.34 5.82 52.77
N ARG A 221 5.95 4.71 52.33
CA ARG A 221 5.30 3.76 51.41
C ARG A 221 4.00 3.19 52.00
N ALA A 222 4.00 2.75 53.25
CA ALA A 222 2.83 2.19 53.93
C ALA A 222 1.72 3.23 54.14
N GLU A 223 2.09 4.46 54.49
CA GLU A 223 1.11 5.56 54.63
C GLU A 223 0.51 5.95 53.29
N THR A 224 1.30 5.90 52.20
CA THR A 224 0.81 6.15 50.84
C THR A 224 -0.28 5.14 50.45
N GLU A 225 -0.09 3.84 50.75
CA GLU A 225 -1.11 2.81 50.51
C GLU A 225 -2.37 3.04 51.37
N LYS A 226 -2.19 3.35 52.65
CA LYS A 226 -3.31 3.63 53.56
C LYS A 226 -4.15 4.82 53.09
N VAL A 227 -3.50 5.91 52.68
CA VAL A 227 -4.17 7.10 52.14
C VAL A 227 -4.87 6.79 50.82
N LEU A 228 -4.26 5.98 49.95
CA LEU A 228 -4.86 5.59 48.67
C LEU A 228 -6.09 4.69 48.86
N ARG A 229 -6.03 3.71 49.78
CA ARG A 229 -7.18 2.87 50.17
C ARG A 229 -8.32 3.70 50.74
N ARG A 230 -8.01 4.64 51.64
CA ARG A 230 -9.01 5.55 52.22
C ARG A 230 -9.68 6.40 51.14
N ARG A 231 -8.89 6.96 50.21
CA ARG A 231 -9.41 7.79 49.12
C ARG A 231 -10.37 7.00 48.22
N ASP A 232 -10.03 5.75 47.92
CA ASP A 232 -10.89 4.86 47.13
C ASP A 232 -12.18 4.47 47.89
N ALA A 233 -12.07 4.14 49.18
CA ALA A 233 -13.22 3.82 50.04
C ALA A 233 -14.19 5.01 50.19
N GLU A 234 -13.69 6.25 50.15
CA GLU A 234 -14.49 7.48 50.14
C GLU A 234 -15.07 7.81 48.74
N GLY A 235 -14.88 6.94 47.73
CA GLY A 235 -15.36 7.12 46.36
C GLY A 235 -14.65 8.25 45.59
N ARG A 236 -13.53 8.77 46.12
CA ARG A 236 -12.79 9.87 45.49
C ARG A 236 -11.89 9.33 44.38
N SER A 237 -11.80 10.07 43.27
CA SER A 237 -11.04 9.63 42.09
C SER A 237 -9.57 9.36 42.42
N VAL A 238 -9.16 8.12 42.19
CA VAL A 238 -7.78 7.60 42.24
C VAL A 238 -7.07 7.66 40.88
N ALA A 239 -7.48 8.61 40.04
CA ALA A 239 -6.86 8.94 38.76
C ALA A 239 -5.66 9.86 38.94
N GLU A 240 -4.59 9.65 38.15
CA GLU A 240 -3.38 10.50 38.22
C GLU A 240 -3.72 11.99 38.02
N SER A 241 -4.57 12.32 37.05
CA SER A 241 -4.96 13.72 36.77
C SER A 241 -5.77 14.36 37.90
N ALA A 242 -6.63 13.59 38.57
CA ALA A 242 -7.43 14.07 39.70
C ALA A 242 -6.54 14.28 40.93
N MET A 243 -5.71 13.29 41.28
CA MET A 243 -4.81 13.41 42.42
C MET A 243 -3.72 14.47 42.17
N GLN A 244 -3.26 14.68 40.95
CA GLN A 244 -2.30 15.74 40.64
C GLN A 244 -2.88 17.15 40.83
N ARG A 245 -4.22 17.27 40.79
CA ARG A 245 -4.95 18.52 41.05
C ARG A 245 -5.28 18.68 42.54
N ASP A 246 -5.80 17.61 43.15
CA ASP A 246 -6.43 17.69 44.48
C ASP A 246 -5.50 17.28 45.63
N ASP A 247 -4.53 16.38 45.40
CA ASP A 247 -3.54 15.93 46.40
C ASP A 247 -2.16 15.67 45.74
N PRO A 248 -1.41 16.73 45.40
CA PRO A 248 -0.12 16.62 44.71
C PRO A 248 0.95 15.90 45.55
N ASP A 249 0.87 15.96 46.88
CA ASP A 249 1.81 15.31 47.79
C ASP A 249 1.63 13.79 47.76
N LEU A 250 0.39 13.30 47.74
CA LEU A 250 0.08 11.89 47.52
C LEU A 250 0.62 11.41 46.16
N MET A 251 0.44 12.19 45.09
CA MET A 251 1.00 11.82 43.77
C MET A 251 2.52 11.78 43.76
N ASN A 252 3.18 12.69 44.46
CA ASN A 252 4.63 12.70 44.56
C ASN A 252 5.14 11.50 45.39
N ALA A 253 4.44 11.13 46.45
CA ALA A 253 4.74 9.93 47.22
C ALA A 253 4.55 8.65 46.40
N ILE A 254 3.48 8.57 45.59
CA ILE A 254 3.24 7.46 44.65
C ILE A 254 4.39 7.35 43.64
N ARG A 255 4.82 8.46 43.04
CA ARG A 255 5.97 8.47 42.11
C ARG A 255 7.27 8.06 42.79
N ARG A 256 7.49 8.46 44.05
CA ARG A 256 8.71 8.16 44.80
C ARG A 256 8.80 6.69 45.20
N HIS A 257 7.71 6.12 45.72
CA HIS A 257 7.73 4.79 46.34
C HIS A 257 7.28 3.65 45.41
N PHE A 258 6.38 3.94 44.45
CA PHE A 258 5.82 2.94 43.53
C PHE A 258 6.26 3.15 42.08
N GLY A 259 6.80 4.33 41.75
CA GLY A 259 7.21 4.72 40.40
C GLY A 259 6.05 5.01 39.43
N SER A 260 4.94 4.26 39.54
CA SER A 260 3.76 4.38 38.69
C SER A 260 2.47 4.24 39.51
N ILE A 261 1.45 5.00 39.13
CA ILE A 261 0.12 4.89 39.73
C ILE A 261 -0.51 3.51 39.54
N ASN A 262 -0.16 2.79 38.47
CA ASN A 262 -0.68 1.43 38.27
C ASN A 262 -0.14 0.47 39.33
N VAL A 263 1.15 0.56 39.66
CA VAL A 263 1.78 -0.28 40.70
C VAL A 263 1.20 0.05 42.07
N ALA A 264 0.95 1.34 42.35
CA ALA A 264 0.31 1.76 43.59
C ALA A 264 -1.15 1.25 43.70
N ARG A 265 -1.90 1.24 42.59
CA ARG A 265 -3.26 0.70 42.54
C ARG A 265 -3.28 -0.81 42.73
N GLU A 266 -2.39 -1.52 42.06
CA GLU A 266 -2.23 -2.97 42.22
C GLU A 266 -1.87 -3.34 43.67
N ALA A 267 -0.97 -2.58 44.32
CA ALA A 267 -0.60 -2.78 45.73
C ALA A 267 -1.80 -2.64 46.69
N ILE A 268 -2.82 -1.86 46.31
CA ILE A 268 -4.05 -1.72 47.10
C ILE A 268 -5.22 -2.59 46.60
N GLY A 269 -4.98 -3.46 45.62
CA GLY A 269 -6.00 -4.37 45.06
C GLY A 269 -6.91 -3.72 44.01
N LEU A 270 -6.56 -2.54 43.50
CA LEU A 270 -7.32 -1.85 42.44
C LEU A 270 -6.74 -2.16 41.06
N ALA A 271 -7.64 -2.27 40.07
CA ALA A 271 -7.26 -2.41 38.67
C ALA A 271 -6.40 -1.21 38.20
N PRO A 272 -5.47 -1.37 37.24
CA PRO A 272 -4.61 -0.29 36.75
C PRO A 272 -5.41 0.90 36.21
N HIS A 273 -4.94 2.14 36.47
CA HIS A 273 -5.62 3.36 36.03
C HIS A 273 -5.61 3.54 34.51
N TYR A 274 -4.46 3.25 33.87
CA TYR A 274 -4.38 3.12 32.43
C TYR A 274 -3.56 1.87 32.11
N GLN A 275 -4.18 0.90 31.45
CA GLN A 275 -3.45 -0.25 30.98
C GLN A 275 -2.70 0.14 29.68
N ARG A 276 -1.40 -0.16 29.59
CA ARG A 276 -0.61 0.09 28.37
C ARG A 276 -1.12 -0.78 27.23
N TRP A 277 -1.13 -0.24 26.01
CA TRP A 277 -1.41 -1.04 24.81
C TRP A 277 -0.15 -1.77 24.37
N THR A 278 -0.07 -3.07 24.67
CA THR A 278 0.93 -4.00 24.11
C THR A 278 0.35 -4.76 22.93
N VAL A 279 1.20 -5.44 22.15
CA VAL A 279 0.73 -6.28 21.04
C VAL A 279 -0.17 -7.40 21.58
N GLU A 280 0.24 -8.03 22.67
CA GLU A 280 -0.48 -9.13 23.34
C GLU A 280 -1.86 -8.67 23.76
N ARG A 281 -1.95 -7.49 24.39
CA ARG A 281 -3.24 -6.96 24.82
C ARG A 281 -4.15 -6.61 23.65
N VAL A 282 -3.63 -5.94 22.62
CA VAL A 282 -4.42 -5.66 21.41
C VAL A 282 -4.97 -6.97 20.82
N THR A 283 -4.17 -8.04 20.80
CA THR A 283 -4.63 -9.35 20.33
C THR A 283 -5.68 -9.99 21.25
N THR A 284 -5.52 -9.89 22.58
CA THR A 284 -6.50 -10.39 23.55
C THR A 284 -7.84 -9.67 23.44
N GLU A 285 -7.82 -8.34 23.32
CA GLU A 285 -9.04 -7.54 23.21
C GLU A 285 -9.77 -7.81 21.89
N LEU A 286 -9.04 -8.00 20.79
CA LEU A 286 -9.60 -8.44 19.51
C LEU A 286 -10.18 -9.86 19.57
N ARG A 287 -9.55 -10.80 20.28
CA ARG A 287 -10.08 -12.16 20.49
C ARG A 287 -11.37 -12.13 21.29
N ALA A 288 -11.40 -11.35 22.37
CA ALA A 288 -12.59 -11.16 23.19
C ALA A 288 -13.74 -10.54 22.39
N ARG A 289 -13.44 -9.53 21.57
CA ARG A 289 -14.42 -8.91 20.65
C ARG A 289 -15.00 -9.93 19.67
N HIS A 290 -14.16 -10.78 19.09
CA HIS A 290 -14.60 -11.83 18.17
C HIS A 290 -15.44 -12.90 18.88
N LYS A 291 -15.00 -13.39 20.05
CA LYS A 291 -15.75 -14.36 20.86
C LYS A 291 -17.13 -13.83 21.27
N ALA A 292 -17.23 -12.52 21.51
CA ALA A 292 -18.50 -11.86 21.81
C ALA A 292 -19.38 -11.59 20.57
N GLY A 293 -19.02 -12.09 19.38
CA GLY A 293 -19.78 -11.90 18.15
C GLY A 293 -19.82 -10.46 17.62
N LYS A 294 -19.03 -9.55 18.19
CA LYS A 294 -19.02 -8.13 17.79
C LYS A 294 -18.30 -7.95 16.46
N SER A 295 -18.79 -7.01 15.65
CA SER A 295 -18.23 -6.73 14.32
C SER A 295 -16.74 -6.39 14.37
N MET A 296 -15.94 -7.06 13.54
CA MET A 296 -14.50 -6.81 13.38
C MET A 296 -14.21 -5.78 12.28
N ALA A 297 -15.23 -5.18 11.68
CA ALA A 297 -15.06 -4.13 10.66
C ALA A 297 -14.31 -2.92 11.24
N PRO A 298 -13.37 -2.30 10.49
CA PRO A 298 -12.62 -1.14 10.96
C PRO A 298 -13.51 0.00 11.49
N GLU A 299 -14.63 0.25 10.82
CA GLU A 299 -15.60 1.31 11.13
C GLU A 299 -16.32 1.02 12.46
N ALA A 300 -16.70 -0.23 12.68
CA ALA A 300 -17.35 -0.67 13.92
C ALA A 300 -16.39 -0.61 15.12
N ILE A 301 -15.13 -1.02 14.91
CA ILE A 301 -14.10 -0.94 15.96
C ILE A 301 -13.80 0.52 16.30
N LEU A 302 -13.73 1.41 15.31
CA LEU A 302 -13.51 2.84 15.55
C LEU A 302 -14.64 3.47 16.37
N ARG A 303 -15.90 3.16 16.04
CA ARG A 303 -17.08 3.69 16.73
C ARG A 303 -17.21 3.18 18.16
N GLU A 304 -17.03 1.88 18.37
CA GLU A 304 -17.30 1.24 19.67
C GLU A 304 -16.08 1.17 20.59
N ALA A 305 -14.87 1.14 20.03
CA ALA A 305 -13.63 0.98 20.78
C ALA A 305 -12.49 1.83 20.18
N PRO A 306 -12.60 3.18 20.21
CA PRO A 306 -11.64 4.08 19.58
C PRO A 306 -10.21 3.96 20.14
N ALA A 307 -10.06 3.62 21.42
CA ALA A 307 -8.76 3.39 22.04
C ALA A 307 -8.07 2.13 21.47
N LEU A 308 -8.83 1.05 21.29
CA LEU A 308 -8.38 -0.19 20.67
C LEU A 308 -8.03 0.05 19.19
N TYR A 309 -8.87 0.78 18.45
CA TYR A 309 -8.60 1.14 17.06
C TYR A 309 -7.26 1.86 16.89
N ARG A 310 -6.99 2.90 17.71
CA ARG A 310 -5.71 3.63 17.67
C ARG A 310 -4.53 2.77 18.09
N ALA A 311 -4.73 1.83 19.01
CA ALA A 311 -3.70 0.91 19.46
C ALA A 311 -3.33 -0.11 18.36
N ILE A 312 -4.32 -0.62 17.65
CA ILE A 312 -4.15 -1.50 16.48
C ILE A 312 -3.26 -0.84 15.44
N TRP A 313 -3.57 0.39 15.05
CA TRP A 313 -2.75 1.14 14.09
C TRP A 313 -1.32 1.35 14.57
N ARG A 314 -1.13 1.78 15.82
CA ARG A 314 0.20 2.07 16.38
C ARG A 314 1.08 0.84 16.58
N LYS A 315 0.49 -0.32 16.88
CA LYS A 315 1.24 -1.54 17.24
C LYS A 315 1.30 -2.58 16.13
N LEU A 316 0.26 -2.66 15.30
CA LEU A 316 0.09 -3.71 14.29
C LEU A 316 -0.03 -3.14 12.87
N GLY A 317 -0.03 -1.81 12.72
CA GLY A 317 0.00 -1.11 11.44
C GLY A 317 -1.33 -1.05 10.70
N SER A 318 -2.16 -2.11 10.74
CA SER A 318 -3.51 -2.07 10.16
C SER A 318 -4.48 -2.99 10.89
N VAL A 319 -5.78 -2.66 10.80
CA VAL A 319 -6.86 -3.50 11.34
C VAL A 319 -6.87 -4.88 10.69
N GLY A 320 -6.66 -4.94 9.37
CA GLY A 320 -6.55 -6.22 8.66
C GLY A 320 -5.38 -7.08 9.17
N ALA A 321 -4.20 -6.50 9.41
CA ALA A 321 -3.06 -7.23 9.96
C ALA A 321 -3.33 -7.74 11.39
N ALA A 322 -4.06 -6.94 12.19
CA ALA A 322 -4.44 -7.33 13.54
C ALA A 322 -5.50 -8.44 13.55
N ILE A 323 -6.51 -8.37 12.68
CA ILE A 323 -7.51 -9.42 12.49
C ILE A 323 -6.85 -10.72 12.03
N ALA A 324 -5.95 -10.67 11.03
CA ALA A 324 -5.25 -11.85 10.54
C ALA A 324 -4.44 -12.59 11.62
N ARG A 325 -3.99 -11.86 12.65
CA ARG A 325 -3.24 -12.43 13.78
C ARG A 325 -4.14 -13.09 14.84
N VAL A 326 -5.41 -12.73 14.88
CA VAL A 326 -6.36 -13.07 15.94
C VAL A 326 -7.40 -14.07 15.46
N VAL A 327 -7.86 -13.89 14.22
CA VAL A 327 -8.82 -14.74 13.51
C VAL A 327 -8.28 -14.92 12.10
N PRO A 328 -7.35 -15.86 11.89
CA PRO A 328 -6.81 -16.17 10.58
C PRO A 328 -7.90 -16.51 9.56
N GLU A 329 -9.08 -16.97 10.00
CA GLU A 329 -10.22 -17.37 9.18
C GLU A 329 -11.21 -16.24 8.85
N ALA A 330 -11.05 -15.03 9.41
CA ALA A 330 -12.02 -13.94 9.20
C ALA A 330 -12.10 -13.50 7.73
N GLU A 331 -13.31 -13.37 7.18
CA GLU A 331 -13.53 -13.01 5.77
C GLU A 331 -12.86 -11.69 5.36
N ASP A 332 -12.72 -10.76 6.32
CA ASP A 332 -12.11 -9.44 6.14
C ASP A 332 -10.57 -9.43 6.22
N ALA A 333 -9.94 -10.53 6.62
CA ALA A 333 -8.50 -10.58 6.76
C ALA A 333 -7.80 -10.38 5.39
N PRO A 334 -6.67 -9.65 5.33
CA PRO A 334 -5.94 -9.41 4.11
C PRO A 334 -5.45 -10.71 3.48
N ILE A 335 -5.66 -10.83 2.16
CA ILE A 335 -5.21 -11.98 1.39
C ILE A 335 -3.77 -11.74 0.93
N ARG A 336 -2.83 -12.49 1.54
CA ARG A 336 -1.40 -12.34 1.29
C ARG A 336 -0.83 -13.41 0.38
N ASP A 337 -1.42 -14.61 0.40
CA ASP A 337 -0.93 -15.78 -0.32
C ASP A 337 -2.08 -16.62 -0.89
N GLU A 338 -1.70 -17.60 -1.71
CA GLU A 338 -2.61 -18.55 -2.35
C GLU A 338 -3.38 -19.40 -1.34
N ARG A 339 -2.70 -19.91 -0.31
CA ARG A 339 -3.29 -20.76 0.74
C ARG A 339 -4.49 -20.09 1.40
N ARG A 340 -4.44 -18.79 1.63
CA ARG A 340 -5.52 -18.01 2.23
C ARG A 340 -6.77 -17.94 1.34
N VAL A 341 -6.59 -17.76 0.03
CA VAL A 341 -7.71 -17.76 -0.94
C VAL A 341 -8.41 -19.12 -0.89
N LEU A 342 -7.64 -20.21 -0.96
CA LEU A 342 -8.19 -21.56 -0.92
C LEU A 342 -8.90 -21.85 0.40
N ALA A 343 -8.30 -21.47 1.53
CA ALA A 343 -8.90 -21.62 2.85
C ALA A 343 -10.23 -20.87 2.96
N MET A 344 -10.31 -19.66 2.39
CA MET A 344 -11.56 -18.88 2.39
C MET A 344 -12.64 -19.46 1.49
N ILE A 345 -12.28 -19.91 0.29
CA ILE A 345 -13.20 -20.58 -0.63
C ILE A 345 -13.81 -21.82 0.04
N ARG A 346 -12.97 -22.67 0.64
CA ARG A 346 -13.41 -23.87 1.37
C ARG A 346 -14.27 -23.52 2.57
N LEU A 347 -13.91 -22.46 3.32
CA LEU A 347 -14.70 -22.01 4.47
C LEU A 347 -16.10 -21.55 4.07
N ARG A 348 -16.23 -20.79 2.97
CA ARG A 348 -17.53 -20.36 2.45
C ARG A 348 -18.39 -21.55 2.01
N LYS A 349 -17.81 -22.53 1.30
CA LYS A 349 -18.52 -23.78 0.95
C LYS A 349 -19.00 -24.53 2.20
N ARG A 350 -18.13 -24.71 3.21
CA ARG A 350 -18.51 -25.36 4.48
C ARG A 350 -19.64 -24.64 5.22
N LYS A 351 -19.71 -23.30 5.11
CA LYS A 351 -20.76 -22.48 5.71
C LYS A 351 -22.03 -22.38 4.87
N GLY A 352 -22.09 -23.04 3.70
CA GLY A 352 -23.22 -22.91 2.77
C GLY A 352 -23.38 -21.51 2.17
N LEU A 353 -22.33 -20.68 2.21
CA LEU A 353 -22.37 -19.33 1.65
C LEU A 353 -22.18 -19.38 0.13
N SER A 354 -22.92 -18.54 -0.60
CA SER A 354 -22.80 -18.42 -2.06
C SER A 354 -21.34 -18.17 -2.49
N LEU A 355 -20.94 -18.93 -3.52
CA LEU A 355 -19.66 -18.81 -4.23
C LEU A 355 -19.82 -18.07 -5.57
N GLU A 356 -21.02 -17.57 -5.86
CA GLU A 356 -21.27 -16.76 -7.03
C GLU A 356 -20.44 -15.47 -6.99
N LYS A 357 -19.97 -15.05 -8.16
CA LYS A 357 -19.11 -13.87 -8.27
C LYS A 357 -19.76 -12.60 -7.71
N ALA A 358 -21.10 -12.51 -7.68
CA ALA A 358 -21.83 -11.37 -7.12
C ALA A 358 -21.76 -11.32 -5.58
N ASP A 359 -21.86 -12.48 -4.91
CA ASP A 359 -22.03 -12.58 -3.46
C ASP A 359 -20.70 -12.76 -2.70
N VAL A 360 -19.62 -12.96 -3.44
CA VAL A 360 -18.28 -13.13 -2.86
C VAL A 360 -17.67 -11.76 -2.53
N PRO A 361 -17.11 -11.57 -1.31
CA PRO A 361 -16.46 -10.33 -0.91
C PRO A 361 -15.41 -9.84 -1.93
N SER A 362 -15.45 -8.55 -2.25
CA SER A 362 -14.57 -7.94 -3.26
C SER A 362 -13.08 -8.15 -2.99
N ARG A 363 -12.65 -8.19 -1.73
CA ARG A 363 -11.25 -8.53 -1.38
C ARG A 363 -10.88 -9.97 -1.73
N LEU A 364 -11.79 -10.92 -1.52
CA LEU A 364 -11.60 -12.33 -1.87
C LEU A 364 -11.51 -12.52 -3.39
N ARG A 365 -12.39 -11.86 -4.14
CA ARG A 365 -12.33 -11.84 -5.61
C ARG A 365 -11.04 -11.24 -6.14
N ALA A 366 -10.63 -10.07 -5.61
CA ALA A 366 -9.40 -9.41 -6.01
C ALA A 366 -8.15 -10.24 -5.65
N GLY A 367 -8.15 -10.90 -4.49
CA GLY A 367 -7.08 -11.81 -4.07
C GLY A 367 -6.96 -13.03 -4.99
N ALA A 368 -8.09 -13.68 -5.29
CA ALA A 368 -8.15 -14.79 -6.23
C ALA A 368 -7.68 -14.40 -7.63
N GLN A 369 -8.12 -13.25 -8.15
CA GLN A 369 -7.69 -12.74 -9.46
C GLN A 369 -6.19 -12.44 -9.50
N ARG A 370 -5.62 -11.86 -8.43
CA ARG A 370 -4.19 -11.53 -8.37
C ARG A 370 -3.29 -12.75 -8.28
N LEU A 371 -3.72 -13.80 -7.56
CA LEU A 371 -2.88 -14.96 -7.23
C LEU A 371 -3.12 -16.15 -8.16
N PHE A 372 -4.36 -16.39 -8.60
CA PHE A 372 -4.74 -17.51 -9.46
C PHE A 372 -5.14 -17.07 -10.87
N GLY A 373 -5.20 -15.76 -11.13
CA GLY A 373 -5.60 -15.17 -12.42
C GLY A 373 -7.11 -15.03 -12.58
N THR A 374 -7.89 -16.08 -12.31
CA THR A 374 -9.36 -16.06 -12.39
C THR A 374 -10.01 -16.66 -11.15
N TRP A 375 -11.26 -16.26 -10.87
CA TRP A 375 -12.06 -16.85 -9.78
C TRP A 375 -12.23 -18.36 -9.97
N GLN A 376 -12.44 -18.80 -11.22
CA GLN A 376 -12.56 -20.21 -11.58
C GLN A 376 -11.29 -20.99 -11.26
N LYS A 377 -10.10 -20.47 -11.59
CA LYS A 377 -8.84 -21.14 -11.24
C LYS A 377 -8.64 -21.27 -9.74
N ALA A 378 -9.10 -20.28 -8.96
CA ALA A 378 -9.04 -20.34 -7.51
C ALA A 378 -10.01 -21.38 -6.91
N LEU A 379 -11.22 -21.54 -7.48
CA LEU A 379 -12.18 -22.58 -7.09
C LEU A 379 -11.62 -23.99 -7.40
N ALA A 380 -11.07 -24.18 -8.60
CA ALA A 380 -10.46 -25.45 -9.00
C ALA A 380 -9.26 -25.81 -8.10
N ALA A 381 -8.37 -24.85 -7.84
CA ALA A 381 -7.26 -25.02 -6.91
C ALA A 381 -7.71 -25.27 -5.46
N ALA A 382 -8.94 -24.87 -5.10
CA ALA A 382 -9.52 -25.17 -3.79
C ALA A 382 -10.05 -26.60 -3.70
N GLY A 383 -10.00 -27.39 -4.78
CA GLY A 383 -10.58 -28.73 -4.84
C GLY A 383 -12.11 -28.70 -4.85
N LEU A 384 -12.70 -27.55 -5.22
CA LEU A 384 -14.11 -27.48 -5.54
C LEU A 384 -14.20 -27.77 -7.03
N ASP A 385 -14.66 -28.97 -7.35
CA ASP A 385 -14.92 -29.32 -8.74
C ASP A 385 -16.01 -28.39 -9.27
N ILE A 386 -15.69 -27.66 -10.32
CA ILE A 386 -16.58 -26.62 -10.89
C ILE A 386 -17.58 -27.27 -11.87
N ASP A 387 -17.40 -28.57 -12.12
CA ASP A 387 -18.14 -29.31 -13.14
C ASP A 387 -19.60 -29.56 -12.78
N GLU A 388 -20.03 -29.46 -11.52
CA GLU A 388 -21.44 -29.64 -11.14
C GLU A 388 -22.31 -28.39 -11.28
N GLU A 389 -21.79 -27.17 -11.05
CA GLU A 389 -22.67 -26.00 -10.86
C GLU A 389 -22.41 -24.79 -11.79
N LEU A 390 -21.24 -24.71 -12.45
CA LEU A 390 -20.96 -23.63 -13.42
C LEU A 390 -20.81 -24.13 -14.86
N SER A 391 -20.87 -25.46 -15.06
CA SER A 391 -21.07 -26.10 -16.36
C SER A 391 -22.53 -25.93 -16.80
N HIS A 392 -22.86 -24.73 -17.28
CA HIS A 392 -24.05 -24.58 -18.10
C HIS A 392 -23.83 -25.34 -19.42
N ARG A 393 -24.18 -26.62 -19.39
CA ARG A 393 -24.22 -27.60 -20.49
C ARG A 393 -22.86 -27.82 -21.14
N THR A 394 -22.10 -28.82 -20.66
CA THR A 394 -21.06 -29.49 -21.45
C THR A 394 -21.75 -30.07 -22.67
N TRP A 395 -21.75 -29.30 -23.76
CA TRP A 395 -22.13 -29.83 -25.04
C TRP A 395 -21.08 -30.87 -25.42
N THR A 396 -21.49 -32.12 -25.60
CA THR A 396 -20.69 -33.04 -26.42
C THR A 396 -20.60 -32.49 -27.85
N ASP A 397 -19.65 -32.97 -28.64
CA ASP A 397 -19.54 -32.54 -30.03
C ASP A 397 -20.86 -32.83 -30.76
N GLU A 398 -21.49 -33.97 -30.49
CA GLU A 398 -22.78 -34.39 -31.03
C GLU A 398 -23.93 -33.48 -30.59
N GLU A 399 -24.00 -33.15 -29.30
CA GLU A 399 -25.05 -32.27 -28.77
C GLU A 399 -24.91 -30.85 -29.34
N LEU A 400 -23.68 -30.34 -29.46
CA LEU A 400 -23.41 -29.00 -29.99
C LEU A 400 -23.87 -28.90 -31.44
N LEU A 401 -23.57 -29.93 -32.23
CA LEU A 401 -24.00 -30.04 -33.62
C LEU A 401 -25.52 -30.22 -33.72
N ALA A 402 -26.14 -30.99 -32.81
CA ALA A 402 -27.59 -31.14 -32.76
C ALA A 402 -28.30 -29.81 -32.46
N ALA A 403 -27.78 -29.00 -31.54
CA ALA A 403 -28.34 -27.68 -31.28
C ALA A 403 -28.11 -26.69 -32.42
N MET A 404 -27.00 -26.80 -33.15
CA MET A 404 -26.81 -26.02 -34.39
C MET A 404 -27.86 -26.39 -35.44
N ARG A 405 -28.19 -27.68 -35.59
CA ARG A 405 -29.26 -28.14 -36.51
C ARG A 405 -30.65 -27.68 -36.06
N ALA A 406 -30.95 -27.78 -34.76
CA ALA A 406 -32.22 -27.32 -34.20
C ALA A 406 -32.41 -25.80 -34.41
N LEU A 407 -31.36 -25.00 -34.16
CA LEU A 407 -31.40 -23.57 -34.38
C LEU A 407 -31.55 -23.21 -35.87
N ALA A 408 -31.02 -24.03 -36.77
CA ALA A 408 -31.19 -23.87 -38.21
C ALA A 408 -32.64 -24.13 -38.67
N ALA A 409 -33.31 -25.10 -38.06
CA ALA A 409 -34.72 -25.38 -38.30
C ALA A 409 -35.64 -24.28 -37.72
N GLU A 410 -35.33 -23.79 -36.52
CA GLU A 410 -36.11 -22.72 -35.86
C GLU A 410 -35.94 -21.37 -36.57
N LYS A 411 -34.71 -21.05 -37.03
CA LYS A 411 -34.38 -19.74 -37.60
C LYS A 411 -33.67 -19.88 -38.95
N PRO A 412 -34.38 -20.31 -40.02
CA PRO A 412 -33.80 -20.58 -41.33
C PRO A 412 -33.24 -19.32 -42.02
N ALA A 413 -33.69 -18.13 -41.62
CA ALA A 413 -33.23 -16.85 -42.16
C ALA A 413 -32.02 -16.25 -41.43
N MET A 414 -31.53 -16.86 -40.34
CA MET A 414 -30.45 -16.29 -39.53
C MET A 414 -29.17 -16.11 -40.34
N THR A 415 -28.50 -14.97 -40.15
CA THR A 415 -27.27 -14.61 -40.84
C THR A 415 -26.01 -15.12 -40.12
N VAL A 416 -24.90 -15.26 -40.86
CA VAL A 416 -23.60 -15.65 -40.27
C VAL A 416 -23.20 -14.75 -39.10
N SER A 417 -23.43 -13.43 -39.24
CA SER A 417 -23.08 -12.43 -38.23
C SER A 417 -23.94 -12.52 -36.97
N GLU A 418 -25.20 -12.95 -37.08
CA GLU A 418 -26.07 -13.21 -35.93
C GLU A 418 -25.67 -14.50 -35.21
N LEU A 419 -25.39 -15.56 -35.98
CA LEU A 419 -24.91 -16.82 -35.40
C LEU A 419 -23.59 -16.62 -34.65
N HIS A 420 -22.63 -15.88 -35.23
CA HIS A 420 -21.34 -15.61 -34.60
C HIS A 420 -21.46 -14.82 -33.27
N ARG A 421 -22.45 -13.92 -33.18
CA ARG A 421 -22.74 -13.15 -31.95
C ARG A 421 -23.49 -13.96 -30.89
N SER A 422 -24.08 -15.10 -31.26
CA SER A 422 -24.77 -15.98 -30.33
C SER A 422 -23.79 -16.77 -29.45
N ARG A 423 -24.24 -17.17 -28.25
CA ARG A 423 -23.47 -18.04 -27.35
C ARG A 423 -23.15 -19.38 -28.03
N LEU A 424 -24.10 -19.94 -28.79
CA LEU A 424 -23.93 -21.20 -29.52
C LEU A 424 -22.83 -21.09 -30.59
N GLY A 425 -22.85 -20.04 -31.42
CA GLY A 425 -21.84 -19.83 -32.46
C GLY A 425 -20.45 -19.54 -31.90
N SER A 426 -20.35 -18.80 -30.78
CA SER A 426 -19.07 -18.58 -30.09
C SER A 426 -18.49 -19.88 -29.54
N THR A 427 -19.32 -20.74 -28.93
CA THR A 427 -18.90 -22.05 -28.42
C THR A 427 -18.48 -22.99 -29.55
N ALA A 428 -19.25 -23.05 -30.64
CA ALA A 428 -18.93 -23.86 -31.82
C ALA A 428 -17.63 -23.44 -32.50
N SER A 429 -17.36 -22.14 -32.63
CA SER A 429 -16.11 -21.65 -33.20
C SER A 429 -14.89 -22.01 -32.35
N LYS A 430 -15.02 -21.99 -31.01
CA LYS A 430 -13.93 -22.39 -30.11
C LYS A 430 -13.68 -23.89 -30.13
N ARG A 431 -14.74 -24.71 -30.28
CA ARG A 431 -14.67 -26.17 -30.24
C ARG A 431 -14.10 -26.77 -31.54
N PHE A 432 -14.54 -26.26 -32.69
CA PHE A 432 -14.16 -26.79 -34.01
C PHE A 432 -13.17 -25.88 -34.78
N GLY A 433 -12.54 -24.93 -34.09
CA GLY A 433 -11.54 -23.99 -34.61
C GLY A 433 -12.13 -22.81 -35.39
N THR A 434 -13.12 -23.04 -36.25
CA THR A 434 -13.85 -21.98 -36.95
C THR A 434 -15.34 -22.26 -37.01
N LEU A 435 -16.15 -21.20 -37.03
CA LEU A 435 -17.60 -21.34 -37.23
C LEU A 435 -17.94 -22.02 -38.56
N ALA A 436 -17.14 -21.79 -39.61
CA ALA A 436 -17.29 -22.46 -40.90
C ALA A 436 -17.03 -23.98 -40.81
N ALA A 437 -16.01 -24.40 -40.04
CA ALA A 437 -15.75 -25.80 -39.77
C ALA A 437 -16.89 -26.45 -38.99
N ALA A 438 -17.41 -25.77 -37.95
CA ALA A 438 -18.56 -26.26 -37.19
C ALA A 438 -19.82 -26.44 -38.05
N ILE A 439 -20.14 -25.48 -38.93
CA ILE A 439 -21.27 -25.54 -39.88
C ILE A 439 -21.12 -26.72 -40.84
N ARG A 440 -19.90 -26.94 -41.36
CA ARG A 440 -19.59 -28.07 -42.25
C ARG A 440 -19.77 -29.41 -41.55
N ILE A 441 -19.24 -29.55 -40.33
CA ILE A 441 -19.38 -30.78 -39.52
C ILE A 441 -20.85 -31.01 -39.14
N ALA A 442 -21.62 -29.94 -38.92
CA ALA A 442 -23.05 -30.02 -38.64
C ALA A 442 -23.91 -30.43 -39.85
N GLY A 443 -23.34 -30.42 -41.07
CA GLY A 443 -24.06 -30.74 -42.30
C GLY A 443 -24.98 -29.61 -42.80
N LEU A 444 -24.75 -28.37 -42.37
CA LEU A 444 -25.62 -27.24 -42.68
C LEU A 444 -25.11 -26.50 -43.94
N THR A 445 -25.71 -26.77 -45.11
CA THR A 445 -25.21 -26.28 -46.41
C THR A 445 -25.79 -24.93 -46.85
N ARG A 446 -27.03 -24.61 -46.45
CA ARG A 446 -27.75 -23.37 -46.81
C ARG A 446 -28.01 -22.44 -45.63
N TRP A 447 -27.34 -22.69 -44.51
CA TRP A 447 -27.50 -21.95 -43.26
C TRP A 447 -26.16 -21.82 -42.52
N PRO A 448 -25.87 -20.69 -41.87
CA PRO A 448 -26.67 -19.45 -41.87
C PRO A 448 -26.52 -18.68 -43.20
N ARG A 449 -27.49 -17.82 -43.52
CA ARG A 449 -27.51 -17.05 -44.77
C ARG A 449 -26.27 -16.16 -44.85
N ARG A 450 -25.58 -16.22 -45.98
CA ARG A 450 -24.51 -15.28 -46.34
C ARG A 450 -25.17 -14.11 -47.06
N LEU A 451 -25.16 -12.93 -46.43
CA LEU A 451 -25.51 -11.71 -47.13
C LEU A 451 -24.39 -11.45 -48.15
N HIS A 452 -24.65 -11.74 -49.42
CA HIS A 452 -23.83 -11.23 -50.51
C HIS A 452 -24.02 -9.72 -50.52
N ARG A 453 -22.93 -9.00 -50.24
CA ARG A 453 -22.88 -7.56 -50.50
C ARG A 453 -22.90 -7.44 -52.01
N ALA A 454 -24.02 -7.03 -52.59
CA ALA A 454 -24.08 -6.67 -54.00
C ALA A 454 -23.02 -5.60 -54.25
N LEU A 455 -22.07 -5.89 -55.13
CA LEU A 455 -21.18 -4.87 -55.69
C LEU A 455 -22.07 -3.95 -56.54
N PRO A 456 -22.11 -2.62 -56.30
CA PRO A 456 -22.74 -1.73 -57.25
C PRO A 456 -21.96 -1.78 -58.56
N GLY A 457 -22.69 -2.05 -59.65
CA GLY A 457 -22.17 -2.05 -61.03
C GLY A 457 -22.01 -0.67 -61.61
#